data_AF-A0A9E4F0P7-F1
#
_entry.id   AF-A0A9E4F0P7-F1
#
_cell.length_a   1.000
_cell.length_b   1.000
_cell.length_c   1.000
_cell.angle_alpha   90.00
_cell.angle_beta   90.00
_cell.angle_gamma   90.00
#
_symmetry.space_group_name_H-M   'P 1'
#
loop_
_entity.id
_entity.type
_entity.pdbx_description
1 polymer ?
#
loop_
_entity_poly.entity_id
_entity_poly.type
_entity_poly.pdbx_seq_one_letter_code
_entity_poly.pdbx_strand_id
1 'polypeptide(L)'
;MNGEDAPRLPRSYEGLRALQAEFARYQEEAFPVREPRFFALELAGETGELANLEKKEWKGREVESADYTDEAADVMIAVMNYANARGIDLGAAVSDKMARIERIRKEQPEK
;
A
#
# COMPACT_ATOMS: atom_id res chain seq x y z
N MET A 1 -37.21 8.18 -3.33
CA MET A 1 -36.11 7.34 -3.86
C MET A 1 -35.00 7.42 -2.84
N ASN A 2 -34.79 6.35 -2.08
CA ASN A 2 -33.92 6.34 -0.90
C ASN A 2 -32.45 6.49 -1.32
N GLY A 3 -31.74 7.40 -0.66
CA GLY A 3 -30.33 7.71 -0.88
C GLY A 3 -29.37 6.73 -0.19
N GLU A 4 -29.65 5.43 -0.22
CA GLU A 4 -28.82 4.40 0.43
C GLU A 4 -28.28 3.41 -0.60
N ASP A 5 -27.13 3.75 -1.17
CA ASP A 5 -26.01 2.86 -1.48
C ASP A 5 -25.14 3.54 -2.55
N ALA A 6 -24.44 4.61 -2.15
CA ALA A 6 -23.25 4.96 -2.89
C ALA A 6 -22.28 3.75 -2.80
N PRO A 7 -21.61 3.36 -3.90
CA PRO A 7 -20.67 2.25 -3.85
C PRO A 7 -19.60 2.53 -2.79
N ARG A 8 -19.53 1.67 -1.76
CA ARG A 8 -18.53 1.72 -0.68
C ARG A 8 -17.14 1.29 -1.15
N LEU A 9 -17.07 0.68 -2.32
CA LEU A 9 -15.83 0.30 -2.98
C LEU A 9 -15.24 1.49 -3.74
N PRO A 10 -13.90 1.55 -3.88
CA PRO A 10 -13.25 2.45 -4.82
C PRO A 10 -13.88 2.35 -6.21
N ARG A 11 -14.09 3.51 -6.86
CA ARG A 11 -14.71 3.57 -8.19
C ARG A 11 -13.77 3.14 -9.32
N SER A 12 -12.47 3.24 -9.09
CA SER A 12 -11.44 2.88 -10.06
C SER A 12 -10.13 2.59 -9.35
N TYR A 13 -9.33 1.71 -9.96
CA TYR A 13 -7.97 1.38 -9.55
C TYR A 13 -6.93 1.80 -10.61
N GLU A 14 -7.36 2.49 -11.67
CA GLU A 14 -6.49 2.90 -12.77
C GLU A 14 -5.39 3.87 -12.32
N GLY A 15 -5.68 4.75 -11.35
CA GLY A 15 -4.65 5.63 -10.78
C GLY A 15 -3.52 4.86 -10.11
N LEU A 16 -3.84 3.76 -9.41
CA LEU A 16 -2.84 2.89 -8.79
C LEU A 16 -2.04 2.13 -9.85
N ARG A 17 -2.71 1.61 -10.89
CA ARG A 17 -2.05 0.94 -12.01
C ARG A 17 -1.09 1.88 -12.76
N ALA A 18 -1.52 3.11 -13.03
CA ALA A 18 -0.72 4.13 -13.70
C ALA A 18 0.51 4.50 -12.87
N LEU A 19 0.32 4.81 -11.58
CA LEU A 19 1.42 5.16 -10.68
C LEU A 19 2.42 4.01 -10.51
N GLN A 20 1.92 2.77 -10.38
CA GLN A 20 2.76 1.58 -10.32
C GLN A 20 3.67 1.45 -11.56
N ALA A 21 3.13 1.69 -12.75
CA ALA A 21 3.89 1.65 -14.01
C ALA A 21 4.92 2.78 -14.11
N GLU A 22 4.59 3.99 -13.62
CA GLU A 22 5.53 5.10 -13.55
C GLU A 22 6.71 4.80 -12.61
N PHE A 23 6.44 4.17 -11.46
CA PHE A 23 7.49 3.72 -10.54
C PHE A 23 8.36 2.61 -11.12
N ALA A 24 7.76 1.65 -11.84
CA ALA A 24 8.51 0.61 -12.55
C ALA A 24 9.51 1.24 -13.53
N ARG A 25 9.04 2.17 -14.37
CA ARG A 25 9.87 2.89 -15.32
C ARG A 25 10.99 3.67 -14.62
N TYR A 26 10.66 4.43 -13.58
CA TYR A 26 11.67 5.19 -12.83
C TYR A 26 12.74 4.26 -12.23
N GLN A 27 12.33 3.13 -11.64
CA GLN A 27 13.27 2.17 -11.07
C GLN A 27 14.21 1.57 -12.12
N GLU A 28 13.66 1.15 -13.27
CA GLU A 28 14.43 0.59 -14.38
C GLU A 28 15.44 1.59 -14.97
N GLU A 29 15.08 2.87 -15.01
CA GLU A 29 15.92 3.93 -15.57
C GLU A 29 16.98 4.43 -14.59
N ALA A 30 16.65 4.55 -13.30
CA ALA A 30 17.50 5.20 -12.31
C ALA A 30 18.40 4.24 -11.53
N PHE A 31 18.08 2.94 -11.47
CA PHE A 31 18.79 2.00 -10.59
C PHE A 31 19.09 0.65 -11.26
N PRO A 32 20.08 -0.11 -10.74
CA PRO A 32 20.31 -1.48 -11.19
C PRO A 32 19.13 -2.39 -10.88
N VAL A 33 18.87 -3.36 -11.77
CA VAL A 33 17.86 -4.41 -11.55
C VAL A 33 18.13 -5.14 -10.23
N ARG A 34 17.08 -5.28 -9.41
CA ARG A 34 17.11 -6.01 -8.13
C ARG A 34 16.12 -7.17 -8.15
N GLU A 35 16.47 -8.24 -7.44
CA GLU A 35 15.57 -9.36 -7.26
C GLU A 35 14.44 -9.03 -6.28
N PRO A 36 13.27 -9.70 -6.38
CA PRO A 36 12.16 -9.46 -5.45
C PRO A 36 12.48 -9.61 -3.96
N ARG A 37 13.52 -10.39 -3.61
CA ARG A 37 13.94 -10.58 -2.22
C ARG A 37 14.55 -9.31 -1.63
N PHE A 38 15.22 -8.51 -2.45
CA PHE A 38 15.76 -7.22 -2.05
C PHE A 38 14.62 -6.28 -1.62
N PHE A 39 13.64 -6.06 -2.50
CA PHE A 39 12.49 -5.22 -2.20
C PHE A 39 11.62 -5.74 -1.05
N ALA A 40 11.57 -7.06 -0.84
CA ALA A 40 10.90 -7.62 0.33
C ALA A 40 11.56 -7.22 1.65
N LEU A 41 12.89 -7.12 1.67
CA LEU A 41 13.65 -6.70 2.84
C LEU A 41 13.56 -5.19 3.03
N GLU A 42 13.60 -4.39 1.96
CA GLU A 42 13.34 -2.94 2.03
C GLU A 42 11.95 -2.68 2.60
N LEU A 43 10.90 -3.35 2.08
CA LEU A 43 9.55 -3.23 2.61
C LEU A 43 9.46 -3.58 4.12
N ALA A 44 10.19 -4.60 4.56
CA ALA A 44 10.25 -4.94 5.98
C ALA A 44 10.98 -3.86 6.81
N GLY A 45 11.98 -3.19 6.22
CA GLY A 45 12.64 -2.01 6.78
C GLY A 45 11.66 -0.88 7.00
N GLU A 46 11.06 -0.37 5.93
CA GLU A 46 10.17 0.82 5.99
C GLU A 46 8.95 0.58 6.91
N THR A 47 8.37 -0.62 6.87
CA THR A 47 7.27 -0.95 7.79
C THR A 47 7.73 -1.04 9.24
N GLY A 48 8.98 -1.43 9.48
CA GLY A 48 9.60 -1.42 10.80
C GLY A 48 9.90 -0.01 11.32
N GLU A 49 10.27 0.90 10.44
CA GLU A 49 10.51 2.31 10.76
C GLU A 49 9.19 3.02 11.13
N LEU A 50 8.14 2.84 10.33
CA LEU A 50 6.79 3.30 10.67
C LEU A 50 6.31 2.75 12.01
N ALA A 51 6.46 1.44 12.25
CA ALA A 51 6.09 0.81 13.53
C ALA A 51 6.93 1.33 14.71
N ASN A 52 8.17 1.76 14.46
CA ASN A 52 9.02 2.33 15.47
C ASN A 52 8.56 3.74 15.89
N LEU A 53 7.99 4.54 14.98
CA LEU A 53 7.34 5.81 15.32
C LEU A 53 6.16 5.59 16.27
N GLU A 54 5.24 4.70 15.91
CA GLU A 54 4.10 4.30 16.76
C GLU A 54 4.56 3.83 18.16
N LYS A 55 5.64 3.04 18.21
CA LYS A 55 6.25 2.60 19.48
C LYS A 55 6.82 3.77 20.30
N LYS A 56 7.40 4.79 19.67
CA LYS A 56 7.92 5.99 20.37
C LYS A 56 6.75 6.76 21.00
N GLU A 57 5.70 7.01 20.22
CA GLU A 57 4.50 7.71 20.70
C GLU A 57 3.81 6.94 21.83
N TRP A 58 3.64 5.62 21.69
CA TRP A 58 3.09 4.77 22.75
C TRP A 58 3.92 4.84 24.05
N LYS A 59 5.23 5.08 23.96
CA LYS A 59 6.11 5.28 25.13
C LYS A 59 6.10 6.73 25.65
N GLY A 60 5.20 7.58 25.17
CA GLY A 60 5.07 8.97 25.56
C GLY A 60 6.20 9.86 25.03
N ARG A 61 6.88 9.46 23.95
CA ARG A 61 7.86 10.31 23.26
C ARG A 61 7.13 11.13 22.20
N GLU A 62 7.52 12.39 22.08
CA GLU A 62 7.08 13.23 20.97
C GLU A 62 7.70 12.74 19.66
N VAL A 63 6.87 12.68 18.61
CA VAL A 63 7.22 12.31 17.24
C VAL A 63 6.63 13.36 16.33
N GLU A 64 7.38 13.80 15.34
CA GLU A 64 6.88 14.80 14.40
C GLU A 64 5.90 14.16 13.42
N SER A 65 4.79 14.85 13.12
CA SER A 65 3.80 14.37 12.15
C SER A 65 4.39 14.14 10.74
N ALA A 66 5.45 14.90 10.42
CA ALA A 66 6.20 14.74 9.17
C ALA A 66 6.86 13.35 9.09
N ASP A 67 7.42 12.83 10.19
CA ASP A 67 8.05 11.51 10.22
C ASP A 67 7.05 10.42 9.80
N TYR A 68 5.81 10.45 10.32
CA TYR A 68 4.79 9.48 9.92
C TYR A 68 4.44 9.55 8.43
N THR A 69 4.46 10.75 7.87
CA THR A 69 4.15 10.97 6.45
C THR A 69 5.24 10.39 5.56
N ASP A 70 6.50 10.61 5.92
CA ASP A 70 7.66 10.12 5.18
C ASP A 70 7.70 8.58 5.23
N GLU A 71 7.61 7.99 6.42
CA GLU A 71 7.66 6.52 6.56
C GLU A 71 6.48 5.82 5.86
N ALA A 72 5.28 6.44 5.87
CA ALA A 72 4.14 5.91 5.14
C ALA A 72 4.35 5.96 3.61
N ALA A 73 5.01 7.00 3.11
CA ALA A 73 5.37 7.12 1.69
C ALA A 73 6.43 6.06 1.31
N ASP A 74 7.44 5.86 2.14
CA ASP A 74 8.49 4.86 1.91
C ASP A 74 7.91 3.44 1.87
N VAL A 75 7.00 3.11 2.79
CA VAL A 75 6.25 1.83 2.75
C VAL A 75 5.49 1.66 1.43
N MET A 76 4.83 2.72 0.95
CA MET A 76 4.07 2.66 -0.31
C MET A 76 4.99 2.41 -1.51
N ILE A 77 6.11 3.11 -1.57
CA ILE A 77 7.13 2.96 -2.62
C ILE A 77 7.71 1.54 -2.60
N ALA A 78 8.07 1.04 -1.41
CA ALA A 78 8.62 -0.30 -1.23
C ALA A 78 7.63 -1.40 -1.66
N VAL A 79 6.34 -1.26 -1.33
CA VAL A 79 5.27 -2.17 -1.80
C VAL A 79 5.17 -2.18 -3.32
N MET A 80 5.20 -1.01 -3.97
CA MET A 80 5.10 -0.93 -5.42
C MET A 80 6.31 -1.58 -6.11
N ASN A 81 7.52 -1.31 -5.61
CA ASN A 81 8.74 -1.90 -6.16
C ASN A 81 8.76 -3.42 -5.99
N TYR A 82 8.33 -3.92 -4.83
CA TYR A 82 8.18 -5.35 -4.61
C TYR A 82 7.17 -5.98 -5.58
N ALA A 83 6.01 -5.34 -5.74
CA ALA A 83 4.99 -5.83 -6.66
C ALA A 83 5.48 -5.85 -8.11
N ASN A 84 6.16 -4.79 -8.56
CA ASN A 84 6.77 -4.68 -9.88
C ASN A 84 7.78 -5.81 -10.11
N ALA A 85 8.71 -6.03 -9.17
CA ALA A 85 9.70 -7.10 -9.27
C ALA A 85 9.07 -8.51 -9.33
N ARG A 86 7.87 -8.68 -8.74
CA ARG A 86 7.10 -9.93 -8.78
C ARG A 86 6.15 -10.05 -9.98
N GLY A 87 6.01 -9.01 -10.80
CA GLY A 87 5.03 -8.98 -11.88
C GLY A 87 3.58 -8.96 -11.38
N ILE A 88 3.34 -8.40 -10.19
CA ILE A 88 2.01 -8.28 -9.58
C ILE A 88 1.37 -6.99 -10.06
N ASP A 89 0.17 -7.10 -10.62
CA ASP A 89 -0.71 -5.97 -10.87
C ASP A 89 -1.45 -5.57 -9.58
N LEU A 90 -0.97 -4.51 -8.91
CA LEU A 90 -1.55 -4.09 -7.63
C LEU A 90 -2.98 -3.56 -7.81
N GLY A 91 -3.26 -2.87 -8.91
CA GLY A 91 -4.60 -2.36 -9.22
C GLY A 91 -5.63 -3.49 -9.26
N ALA A 92 -5.34 -4.55 -10.02
CA ALA A 92 -6.20 -5.73 -10.09
C ALA A 92 -6.25 -6.48 -8.74
N ALA A 93 -5.10 -6.72 -8.10
CA ALA A 93 -5.05 -7.46 -6.84
C ALA A 93 -5.84 -6.78 -5.71
N VAL A 94 -5.75 -5.45 -5.59
CA VAL A 94 -6.51 -4.66 -4.61
C VAL A 94 -7.99 -4.64 -4.97
N SER A 95 -8.35 -4.48 -6.25
CA SER A 95 -9.73 -4.57 -6.72
C SER A 95 -10.41 -5.87 -6.30
N ASP A 96 -9.77 -7.01 -6.60
CA ASP A 96 -10.29 -8.34 -6.27
C ASP A 96 -10.39 -8.54 -4.76
N LYS A 97 -9.38 -8.08 -4.00
CA LYS A 97 -9.37 -8.17 -2.55
C LYS A 97 -10.49 -7.35 -1.93
N MET A 98 -10.72 -6.13 -2.41
CA MET A 98 -11.79 -5.25 -1.93
C MET A 98 -13.18 -5.81 -2.24
N ALA A 99 -13.39 -6.34 -3.45
CA ALA A 99 -14.64 -7.01 -3.82
C ALA A 99 -14.94 -8.21 -2.90
N ARG A 100 -13.90 -8.98 -2.53
CA ARG A 100 -14.02 -10.08 -1.57
C ARG A 100 -14.34 -9.59 -0.15
N ILE A 101 -13.69 -8.54 0.33
CA ILE A 101 -13.95 -7.96 1.66
C ILE A 101 -15.41 -7.48 1.73
N GLU A 102 -15.89 -6.78 0.70
CA GLU A 102 -17.28 -6.29 0.66
C GLU A 102 -18.30 -7.43 0.63
N ARG A 103 -18.00 -8.53 -0.06
CA ARG A 103 -18.83 -9.73 -0.03
C ARG A 103 -18.94 -10.30 1.38
N ILE A 104 -17.80 -10.51 2.05
CA ILE A 104 -17.75 -11.03 3.42
C ILE A 104 -18.53 -10.12 4.38
N ARG A 105 -18.36 -8.79 4.27
CA ARG A 105 -19.09 -7.80 5.09
C ARG A 105 -20.61 -7.92 4.95
N LYS A 106 -21.12 -8.18 3.73
CA LYS A 106 -22.55 -8.38 3.48
C LYS A 106 -23.06 -9.71 4.02
N GLU A 107 -22.24 -10.74 3.99
CA GLU A 107 -22.57 -12.09 4.46
C GLU A 107 -22.46 -12.24 5.99
N GLN A 108 -21.66 -11.40 6.65
CA GLN A 108 -21.41 -11.43 8.11
C GLN A 108 -21.55 -10.01 8.72
N PRO A 109 -22.78 -9.52 8.91
CA PRO A 109 -23.01 -8.16 9.39
C PRO A 109 -22.58 -7.90 10.85
N GLU A 110 -22.25 -8.93 11.64
CA GLU A 110 -21.95 -8.81 13.08
C GLU A 110 -20.61 -9.46 13.48
N LYS A 111 -19.51 -8.80 13.10
CA LYS A 111 -18.28 -8.77 13.89
C LYS A 111 -17.80 -7.33 14.01
#